data_AF-A0A947P861-F1
#
_entry.id   AF-A0A947P861-F1
#
_cell.length_a   1.000
_cell.length_b   1.000
_cell.length_c   1.000
_cell.angle_alpha   90.00
_cell.angle_beta   90.00
_cell.angle_gamma   90.00
#
_symmetry.space_group_name_H-M   'P 1'
#
loop_
_entity.id
_entity.type
_entity.pdbx_description
1 polymer ?
#
loop_
_entity_poly.entity_id
_entity_poly.type
_entity_poly.pdbx_seq_one_letter_code
_entity_poly.pdbx_strand_id
1 'polypeptide(L)' 'KLLERQAIRRVEGGTLSEQEIERLGLTLMKLENKMDELKQHFQLTDDDLTIDLGPIGELM' A
#
# COMPACT_ATOMS: atom_id res chain seq x y z
N LYS A 1 -1.18 -0.66 -5.45
CA LYS A 1 -1.01 -1.69 -4.38
C LYS A 1 0.42 -2.27 -4.26
N LEU A 2 1.47 -1.53 -4.66
CA LEU A 2 2.86 -2.01 -4.59
C LEU A 2 3.33 -2.31 -3.16
N LEU A 3 3.00 -1.44 -2.22
CA LEU A 3 3.39 -1.59 -0.81
C LEU A 3 2.77 -2.83 -0.18
N GLU A 4 1.50 -3.12 -0.46
CA GLU A 4 0.82 -4.34 0.00
C GLU A 4 1.47 -5.60 -0.59
N ARG A 5 1.76 -5.59 -1.90
CA ARG A 5 2.49 -6.69 -2.55
C ARG A 5 3.87 -6.90 -1.94
N GLN A 6 4.57 -5.82 -1.59
CA GLN A 6 5.87 -5.91 -0.95
C GLN A 6 5.78 -6.40 0.51
N ALA A 7 4.72 -6.02 1.22
CA ALA A 7 4.43 -6.52 2.55
C ALA A 7 4.20 -8.04 2.51
N ILE A 8 3.36 -8.53 1.60
CA ILE A 8 3.10 -9.96 1.39
C ILE A 8 4.39 -10.72 1.13
N ARG A 9 5.25 -10.23 0.22
CA ARG A 9 6.54 -10.87 -0.07
C ARG A 9 7.45 -10.99 1.16
N ARG A 10 7.44 -10.01 2.06
CA ARG A 10 8.26 -10.06 3.30
C ARG A 10 7.72 -11.05 4.32
N VAL A 11 6.39 -11.16 4.41
CA VAL A 11 5.70 -12.15 5.24
C VAL A 11 5.98 -13.56 4.72
N GLU A 12 5.78 -13.79 3.42
CA GLU A 12 6.03 -15.09 2.77
C GLU A 12 7.52 -15.48 2.78
N GLY A 13 8.41 -14.50 2.70
CA GLY A 13 9.85 -14.71 2.81
C GLY A 13 10.33 -15.12 4.21
N GLY A 14 9.45 -15.16 5.22
CA GLY A 14 9.79 -15.57 6.59
C GLY A 14 10.77 -14.63 7.30
N THR A 15 10.93 -13.41 6.79
CA THR A 15 11.91 -12.43 7.30
C THR A 15 11.39 -11.57 8.45
N LEU A 16 10.13 -11.78 8.85
CA LEU A 16 9.44 -11.01 9.88
C LEU A 16 8.95 -11.97 10.96
N SER A 17 9.09 -11.56 12.22
CA SER A 17 8.44 -12.21 13.36
C SER A 17 6.93 -11.97 13.37
N GLU A 18 6.17 -12.78 14.10
CA GLU A 18 4.70 -12.62 14.23
C GLU A 18 4.30 -11.22 14.70
N GLN A 19 5.03 -10.65 15.65
CA GLN A 19 4.80 -9.29 16.15
C GLN A 19 5.04 -8.22 15.07
N GLU A 20 6.04 -8.42 14.22
CA GLU A 20 6.32 -7.52 13.10
C GLU A 20 5.25 -7.63 12.01
N ILE A 21 4.72 -8.83 11.76
CA ILE A 21 3.61 -9.07 10.83
C ILE A 21 2.35 -8.35 11.31
N GLU A 22 2.00 -8.49 12.59
CA GLU A 22 0.83 -7.81 13.17
C GLU A 22 0.98 -6.28 13.09
N ARG A 23 2.13 -5.75 13.48
CA ARG A 23 2.43 -4.31 13.40
C ARG A 23 2.39 -3.80 11.95
N LEU A 24 2.89 -4.60 11.00
CA LEU A 24 2.83 -4.28 9.57
C LEU A 24 1.38 -4.19 9.09
N GLY A 25 0.54 -5.17 9.43
CA GLY A 25 -0.89 -5.16 9.11
C GLY A 25 -1.61 -3.93 9.67
N LEU A 26 -1.42 -3.63 10.96
CA LEU A 26 -1.99 -2.44 11.60
C LEU A 26 -1.54 -1.13 10.93
N THR A 27 -0.29 -1.08 10.48
CA THR A 27 0.24 0.11 9.80
C THR A 27 -0.40 0.28 8.43
N LEU A 28 -0.57 -0.81 7.67
CA LEU A 28 -1.23 -0.78 6.36
C LEU A 28 -2.69 -0.37 6.47
N MET A 29 -3.43 -0.86 7.48
CA MET A 29 -4.81 -0.43 7.72
C MET A 29 -4.92 1.07 8.03
N LYS A 30 -4.00 1.59 8.86
CA LYS A 30 -3.95 3.04 9.15
C LYS A 30 -3.62 3.87 7.92
N LEU A 31 -2.71 3.36 7.08
CA LEU A 31 -2.34 4.00 5.84
C LEU A 31 -3.54 4.07 4.89
N GLU A 32 -4.26 2.96 4.70
CA GLU A 32 -5.44 2.89 3.83
C GLU A 32 -6.51 3.91 4.27
N ASN A 33 -6.86 3.91 5.56
CA ASN A 33 -7.81 4.88 6.11
C ASN A 33 -7.37 6.33 5.85
N LYS A 34 -6.07 6.62 5.97
CA LYS A 34 -5.55 7.96 5.71
C LYS A 34 -5.58 8.30 4.23
N MET A 35 -5.33 7.34 3.35
CA MET A 35 -5.45 7.50 1.90
C MET A 35 -6.90 7.79 1.51
N ASP A 36 -7.88 7.12 2.11
CA ASP A 36 -9.30 7.41 1.88
C ASP A 36 -9.69 8.81 2.35
N GLU A 37 -9.26 9.24 3.53
CA GLU A 37 -9.46 10.61 4.01
C GLU A 37 -8.85 11.65 3.05
N LEU A 38 -7.65 11.40 2.54
CA LEU A 38 -6.98 12.29 1.60
C LEU A 38 -7.69 12.30 0.24
N LYS A 39 -8.09 11.14 -0.29
CA LYS A 39 -8.89 11.05 -1.52
C LYS A 39 -10.16 11.89 -1.41
N GLN A 40 -10.89 11.77 -0.29
CA GLN A 40 -12.07 12.58 -0.03
C GLN A 40 -11.76 14.08 0.05
N HIS A 41 -10.71 14.45 0.76
CA HIS A 41 -10.33 15.85 0.94
C HIS A 41 -9.94 16.53 -0.38
N PHE A 42 -9.18 15.82 -1.21
CA PHE A 42 -8.68 16.32 -2.50
C PHE A 42 -9.58 15.98 -3.69
N GLN A 43 -10.72 15.32 -3.46
CA GLN A 43 -11.65 14.85 -4.51
C GLN A 43 -10.96 13.96 -5.56
N LEU A 44 -10.01 13.14 -5.11
CA LEU A 44 -9.27 12.21 -5.95
C LEU A 44 -10.03 10.89 -6.05
N THR A 45 -9.98 10.31 -7.24
CA THR A 45 -10.41 8.94 -7.53
C THR A 45 -9.24 7.98 -7.37
N ASP A 46 -9.51 6.68 -7.35
CA ASP A 46 -8.45 5.67 -7.32
C ASP A 46 -7.57 5.73 -8.59
N ASP A 47 -8.15 6.12 -9.73
CA ASP A 47 -7.43 6.27 -11.00
C ASP A 47 -6.38 7.40 -10.93
N ASP A 48 -6.65 8.47 -10.15
CA ASP A 48 -5.73 9.58 -9.93
C ASP A 48 -4.49 9.18 -9.10
N LEU A 49 -4.54 8.03 -8.42
CA LEU A 49 -3.42 7.50 -7.64
C LEU A 49 -2.52 6.57 -8.45
N THR A 50 -2.80 6.39 -9.75
CA THR A 50 -1.98 5.58 -10.64
C THR A 50 -0.63 6.27 -10.87
N ILE A 51 0.45 5.56 -10.58
CA ILE A 51 1.81 6.06 -10.82
C ILE A 51 2.27 5.56 -12.19
N ASP A 52 2.41 6.48 -13.15
CA ASP A 52 3.05 6.19 -14.44
C ASP A 52 4.57 6.06 -14.26
N LEU A 53 5.12 4.87 -14.55
CA LEU A 53 6.56 4.61 -14.54
C LEU A 53 7.19 4.70 -15.94
N GLY A 54 6.49 5.26 -16.92
CA GLY A 54 6.95 5.43 -18.29
C GLY A 54 7.21 4.08 -18.96
N PRO A 55 8.45 3.76 -19.41
CA PRO A 55 8.73 2.56 -20.20
C PRO A 55 8.51 1.22 -19.46
N ILE A 56 8.26 1.26 -18.14
CA ILE A 56 8.00 0.07 -17.31
C ILE A 56 6.48 -0.11 -17.04
N GLY A 57 5.64 0.81 -17.55
CA GLY A 57 4.18 0.76 -17.48
C GLY A 57 3.58 1.51 -16.29
N GLU A 58 2.25 1.47 -16.18
CA GLU A 58 1.51 2.09 -15.07
C GLU A 58 1.37 1.15 -13.88
N LEU A 59 1.52 1.67 -12.66
CA LEU A 59 1.25 0.95 -11.41
C LEU A 59 -0.04 1.46 -10.78
N MET A 60 -1.03 0.57 -10.66
CA MET A 60 -2.17 0.70 -9.74
C MET A 60 -1.88 0.10 -8.37
#